data_AF-A0A5N4AQN2-F1
#
_entry.id   AF-A0A5N4AQN2-F1
#
_cell.length_a   1.000
_cell.length_b   1.000
_cell.length_c   1.000
_cell.angle_alpha   90.00
_cell.angle_beta   90.00
_cell.angle_gamma   90.00
#
_symmetry.space_group_name_H-M   'P 1'
#
loop_
_entity.id
_entity.type
_entity.pdbx_description
1 polymer ?
#
loop_
_entity_poly.entity_id
_entity_poly.type
_entity_poly.pdbx_seq_one_letter_code
_entity_poly.pdbx_strand_id
1 'polypeptide(L)'
;MELHNGDFDIIVLNSIDATLVHKNIASKNHNVCYEAKLLGINMEKLIKPKKVLCYVSPKQLIVKEMILKFIPKRLFTFRLCPSTKFHFLPESPTKMVEGLGGTFLIDDGCQPKIELTSKERNVIAATFTNFLLKNMGGSETFRDKQDFFYHEVRKYHQKHYHDKLSMKANREKLLESSMKVTKSFSVSDWCRNFEITFQGEQGVDWGGVRREWFELICSQLFDSRFGLFKSFYEGQQSLVHPNSHRPSHLKLRHFEFAGRIVGKCLYESALGGSYRQLVRARFTRSFLAQVIGLRVHYKYFEQDDPDLYLTKIKYLLENDIDCIDTELYFVEEEYDGGGQLLKTVELVPSGAKIKVTNVTKHRYLDALAQFRLATSVRDEVDAFLKGLNELIPDNLLSIFDENELELLLCGTGHYSIADFKANHVINGNSVEFRRIVGWFWAAVSNFTQEEMARLLQFTTGCSQLPPGGFKELSPRFQITAAPTFGNLPTAHTCFNQLCLPDYDSYEQFEKCLLLAISEGTEGFGMV
;
A
#
# COMPACT_ATOMS: atom_id res chain seq x y z
N MET A 1 -10.50 32.04 8.14
CA MET A 1 -9.33 31.15 8.04
C MET A 1 -9.11 30.98 6.55
N GLU A 2 -8.17 31.74 5.98
CA GLU A 2 -7.83 31.56 4.57
C GLU A 2 -6.88 30.37 4.47
N LEU A 3 -7.33 29.32 3.79
CA LEU A 3 -6.56 28.13 3.47
C LEU A 3 -5.94 28.37 2.09
N HIS A 4 -4.61 28.43 2.00
CA HIS A 4 -3.92 28.85 0.77
C HIS A 4 -3.43 27.70 -0.13
N ASN A 5 -3.60 26.43 0.26
CA ASN A 5 -2.97 25.28 -0.42
C ASN A 5 -3.97 24.17 -0.78
N GLY A 6 -4.92 24.45 -1.69
CA GLY A 6 -5.78 23.44 -2.30
C GLY A 6 -7.27 23.77 -2.27
N ASP A 7 -8.04 23.06 -3.10
CA ASP A 7 -9.50 23.06 -3.04
C ASP A 7 -9.95 22.09 -1.95
N PHE A 8 -10.65 22.60 -0.94
CA PHE A 8 -11.15 21.79 0.19
C PHE A 8 -12.67 21.81 0.22
N ASP A 9 -13.26 20.61 0.25
CA ASP A 9 -14.68 20.46 0.51
C ASP A 9 -14.95 20.49 2.02
N ILE A 10 -15.62 21.54 2.50
CA ILE A 10 -16.06 21.64 3.89
C ILE A 10 -17.49 21.12 4.02
N ILE A 11 -17.65 19.99 4.70
CA ILE A 11 -18.97 19.45 5.02
C ILE A 11 -19.48 20.12 6.30
N VAL A 12 -20.51 20.94 6.16
CA VAL A 12 -21.20 21.56 7.30
C VAL A 12 -22.46 20.75 7.61
N LEU A 13 -22.56 20.28 8.86
CA LEU A 13 -23.73 19.57 9.38
C LEU A 13 -24.58 20.50 10.25
N ASN A 14 -25.91 20.38 10.14
CA ASN A 14 -26.80 20.96 11.13
C ASN A 14 -26.75 20.14 12.43
N SER A 15 -27.36 20.66 13.50
CA SER A 15 -27.34 20.01 14.82
C SER A 15 -27.95 18.61 14.85
N ILE A 16 -28.97 18.35 14.04
CA ILE A 16 -29.65 17.05 13.96
C ILE A 16 -28.72 16.03 13.31
N ASP A 17 -28.14 16.38 12.16
CA ASP A 17 -27.22 15.55 11.39
C ASP A 17 -25.93 15.26 12.18
N ALA A 18 -25.38 16.26 12.86
CA ALA A 18 -24.22 16.09 13.74
C ALA A 18 -24.51 15.10 14.88
N THR A 19 -25.67 15.23 15.53
CA THR A 19 -26.10 14.31 16.60
C THR A 19 -26.26 12.88 16.07
N LEU A 20 -26.81 12.72 14.86
CA LEU A 20 -26.94 11.43 14.21
C LEU A 20 -25.58 10.79 13.93
N VAL A 21 -24.62 11.54 13.38
CA VAL A 21 -23.24 11.07 13.15
C VAL A 21 -22.59 10.60 14.47
N HIS A 22 -22.66 11.39 15.54
CA HIS A 22 -22.13 10.99 16.84
C HIS A 22 -22.76 9.70 17.39
N LYS A 23 -24.08 9.58 17.27
CA LYS A 23 -24.81 8.36 17.67
C LYS A 23 -24.37 7.14 16.86
N ASN A 24 -24.16 7.32 15.56
CA ASN A 24 -23.72 6.27 14.64
C ASN A 24 -22.31 5.76 15.01
N ILE A 25 -21.39 6.66 15.34
CA ILE A 25 -20.01 6.33 15.73
C ILE A 25 -19.92 5.67 17.12
N ALA A 26 -20.82 6.05 18.03
CA ALA A 26 -20.90 5.49 19.39
C ALA A 26 -21.65 4.15 19.43
N SER A 27 -22.47 3.84 18.42
CA SER A 27 -23.26 2.61 18.37
C SER A 27 -22.37 1.36 18.33
N LYS A 28 -22.71 0.36 19.16
CA LYS A 28 -22.09 -0.98 19.06
C LYS A 28 -22.53 -1.74 17.80
N ASN A 29 -23.69 -1.39 17.24
CA ASN A 29 -24.17 -1.91 15.95
C ASN A 29 -23.80 -0.93 14.86
N HIS A 30 -22.74 -1.24 14.14
CA HIS A 30 -22.12 -0.35 13.17
C HIS A 30 -22.65 -0.52 11.74
N ASN A 31 -23.74 -1.26 11.51
CA ASN A 31 -24.36 -1.36 10.18
C ASN A 31 -25.33 -0.19 9.97
N VAL A 32 -24.77 1.02 9.93
CA VAL A 32 -25.53 2.25 9.70
C VAL A 32 -25.89 2.32 8.22
N CYS A 33 -27.17 2.50 7.91
CA CYS A 33 -27.70 2.37 6.56
C CYS A 33 -28.36 3.67 6.11
N TYR A 34 -28.07 4.10 4.88
CA TYR A 34 -28.60 5.31 4.27
C TYR A 34 -29.21 5.00 2.90
N GLU A 35 -30.29 5.68 2.55
CA GLU A 35 -30.88 5.57 1.22
C GLU A 35 -30.12 6.44 0.21
N ALA A 36 -29.84 5.88 -0.97
CA ALA A 36 -29.22 6.61 -2.07
C ALA A 36 -29.77 6.14 -3.42
N LYS A 37 -29.44 6.87 -4.48
CA LYS A 37 -29.61 6.41 -5.86
C LYS A 37 -28.26 6.35 -6.56
N LEU A 38 -27.97 5.21 -7.18
CA LEU A 38 -26.85 5.04 -8.08
C LEU A 38 -27.18 5.67 -9.43
N LEU A 39 -26.40 6.68 -9.82
CA LEU A 39 -26.57 7.47 -11.04
C LEU A 39 -25.66 7.01 -12.17
N GLY A 40 -24.47 6.52 -11.85
CA GLY A 40 -23.46 6.18 -12.84
C GLY A 40 -22.35 5.32 -12.27
N ILE A 41 -21.61 4.68 -13.18
CA ILE A 41 -20.46 3.83 -12.89
C ILE A 41 -19.37 4.22 -13.89
N ASN A 42 -18.15 4.50 -13.43
CA ASN A 42 -17.03 4.97 -14.27
C ASN A 42 -17.38 6.16 -15.16
N MET A 43 -18.04 7.16 -14.59
CA MET A 43 -18.50 8.37 -15.32
C MET A 43 -19.57 8.10 -16.40
N GLU A 44 -19.96 6.85 -16.64
CA GLU A 44 -21.09 6.52 -17.50
C GLU A 44 -22.40 6.57 -16.71
N LYS A 45 -23.35 7.39 -17.18
CA LYS A 45 -24.67 7.51 -16.56
C LYS A 45 -25.49 6.25 -16.83
N LEU A 46 -26.16 5.75 -15.79
CA LEU A 46 -27.17 4.73 -15.93
C LEU A 46 -28.40 5.32 -16.64
N ILE A 47 -28.97 4.55 -17.57
CA ILE A 47 -30.22 4.90 -18.27
C ILE A 47 -31.34 5.22 -17.27
N LYS A 48 -31.38 4.49 -16.15
CA LYS A 48 -32.28 4.76 -15.02
C LYS A 48 -31.52 4.66 -13.70
N PRO A 49 -31.62 5.67 -12.82
CA PRO A 49 -31.06 5.59 -11.48
C PRO A 49 -31.59 4.39 -10.70
N LYS A 50 -30.69 3.65 -10.04
CA LYS A 50 -31.07 2.50 -9.20
C LYS A 50 -31.18 2.90 -7.74
N LYS A 51 -32.24 2.49 -7.05
CA LYS A 51 -32.34 2.65 -5.59
C LYS A 51 -31.35 1.70 -4.92
N VAL A 52 -30.51 2.25 -4.05
CA VAL A 52 -29.47 1.50 -3.33
C VAL A 52 -29.44 1.91 -1.86
N LEU A 53 -28.85 1.05 -1.04
CA LEU A 53 -28.60 1.26 0.37
C LEU A 53 -27.10 1.32 0.61
N CYS A 54 -26.63 2.40 1.24
CA CYS A 54 -25.25 2.61 1.62
C CYS A 54 -25.06 2.24 3.09
N TYR A 55 -24.32 1.17 3.36
CA TYR A 55 -23.98 0.72 4.70
C TYR A 55 -22.59 1.21 5.08
N VAL A 56 -22.48 2.06 6.09
CA VAL A 56 -21.18 2.57 6.58
C VAL A 56 -20.87 1.92 7.92
N SER A 57 -19.67 1.33 8.03
CA SER A 57 -19.14 0.67 9.21
C SER A 57 -17.68 1.07 9.43
N PRO A 58 -17.08 0.83 10.62
CA PRO A 58 -15.66 1.04 10.85
C PRO A 58 -14.72 0.31 9.88
N LYS A 59 -15.19 -0.68 9.13
CA LYS A 59 -14.33 -1.44 8.19
C LYS A 59 -14.54 -1.04 6.74
N GLN A 60 -15.73 -0.62 6.37
CA GLN A 60 -16.14 -0.52 4.97
C GLN A 60 -17.42 0.29 4.78
N LEU A 61 -17.56 0.82 3.58
CA LEU A 61 -18.80 1.31 3.00
C LEU A 61 -19.28 0.31 1.94
N ILE A 62 -20.49 -0.25 2.12
CA ILE A 62 -21.06 -1.23 1.20
C ILE A 62 -22.30 -0.65 0.54
N VAL A 63 -22.36 -0.69 -0.80
CA VAL A 63 -23.54 -0.29 -1.57
C VAL A 63 -24.29 -1.55 -2.00
N LYS A 64 -25.56 -1.66 -1.59
CA LYS A 64 -26.44 -2.80 -1.91
C LYS A 64 -27.69 -2.37 -2.67
N GLU A 65 -28.12 -3.21 -3.60
CA GLU A 65 -29.43 -3.12 -4.26
C GLU A 65 -30.38 -4.17 -3.66
N MET A 66 -31.63 -3.78 -3.39
CA MET A 66 -32.65 -4.72 -2.89
C MET A 66 -33.38 -5.36 -4.07
N ILE A 67 -32.94 -6.56 -4.47
CA ILE A 67 -33.62 -7.38 -5.48
C ILE A 67 -34.94 -7.88 -4.90
N LEU A 68 -36.01 -7.79 -5.69
CA LEU A 68 -37.38 -8.17 -5.29
C LEU A 68 -37.84 -7.50 -3.97
N LYS A 69 -37.24 -6.37 -3.60
CA LYS A 69 -37.47 -5.61 -2.35
C LYS A 69 -36.98 -6.26 -1.06
N PHE A 70 -36.51 -7.51 -1.05
CA PHE A 70 -36.06 -8.19 0.18
C PHE A 70 -34.74 -8.96 0.06
N ILE A 71 -34.20 -9.17 -1.15
CA ILE A 71 -32.93 -9.88 -1.35
C ILE A 71 -31.80 -8.84 -1.51
N PRO A 72 -30.91 -8.68 -0.51
CA PRO A 72 -29.81 -7.73 -0.61
C PRO A 72 -28.72 -8.25 -1.57
N LYS A 73 -28.54 -7.60 -2.72
CA LYS A 73 -27.40 -7.82 -3.61
C LYS A 73 -26.34 -6.75 -3.37
N ARG A 74 -25.13 -7.18 -2.99
CA ARG A 74 -23.97 -6.30 -2.90
C ARG A 74 -23.53 -5.88 -4.30
N LEU A 75 -23.43 -4.58 -4.54
CA LEU A 75 -22.95 -4.01 -5.79
C LEU A 75 -21.50 -3.56 -5.67
N PHE A 76 -21.17 -2.82 -4.62
CA PHE A 76 -19.84 -2.25 -4.39
C PHE A 76 -19.47 -2.33 -2.90
N THR A 77 -18.18 -2.42 -2.62
CA THR A 77 -17.62 -2.39 -1.27
C THR A 77 -16.34 -1.57 -1.29
N PHE A 78 -16.34 -0.44 -0.60
CA PHE A 78 -15.18 0.41 -0.41
C PHE A 78 -14.65 0.15 1.00
N ARG A 79 -13.33 -0.02 1.16
CA ARG A 79 -12.75 -0.09 2.52
C ARG A 79 -12.87 1.29 3.16
N LEU A 80 -13.01 1.32 4.47
CA LEU A 80 -12.85 2.54 5.22
C LEU A 80 -11.37 2.79 5.47
N CYS A 81 -10.72 3.46 4.51
CA CYS A 81 -9.30 3.79 4.48
C CYS A 81 -9.07 5.14 3.77
N PRO A 82 -7.89 5.78 3.95
CA PRO A 82 -7.62 7.10 3.40
C PRO A 82 -7.72 7.21 1.88
N SER A 83 -7.50 6.10 1.15
CA SER A 83 -7.59 6.06 -0.31
C SER A 83 -9.03 6.09 -0.84
N THR A 84 -10.04 5.78 -0.03
CA THR A 84 -11.44 5.92 -0.42
C THR A 84 -11.86 7.38 -0.25
N LYS A 85 -11.88 8.10 -1.37
CA LYS A 85 -12.20 9.52 -1.46
C LYS A 85 -13.67 9.73 -1.83
N PHE A 86 -14.21 10.82 -1.31
CA PHE A 86 -15.51 11.37 -1.72
C PHE A 86 -15.24 12.63 -2.52
N HIS A 87 -15.75 12.69 -3.75
CA HIS A 87 -15.69 13.91 -4.56
C HIS A 87 -17.09 14.51 -4.64
N PHE A 88 -17.26 15.73 -4.15
CA PHE A 88 -18.54 16.40 -4.15
C PHE A 88 -18.76 17.10 -5.49
N LEU A 89 -19.84 16.72 -6.19
CA LEU A 89 -20.13 17.30 -7.49
C LEU A 89 -21.02 18.54 -7.32
N PRO A 90 -20.76 19.62 -8.07
CA PRO A 90 -21.57 20.83 -8.01
C PRO A 90 -23.03 20.52 -8.34
N GLU A 91 -23.93 21.07 -7.53
CA GLU A 91 -25.37 20.89 -7.71
C GLU A 91 -25.86 21.76 -8.87
N SER A 92 -26.44 21.13 -9.90
CA SER A 92 -27.12 21.89 -10.96
C SER A 92 -28.37 22.57 -10.37
N PRO A 93 -28.64 23.85 -10.64
CA PRO A 93 -29.76 24.60 -10.05
C PRO A 93 -31.14 23.94 -10.26
N THR A 94 -31.32 23.16 -11.32
CA THR A 94 -32.53 22.36 -11.58
C THR A 94 -32.76 21.21 -10.59
N LYS A 95 -31.71 20.65 -9.97
CA LYS A 95 -31.83 19.53 -9.01
C LYS A 95 -32.25 19.97 -7.61
N MET A 96 -31.99 21.22 -7.22
CA MET A 96 -32.45 21.78 -5.94
C MET A 96 -33.99 21.84 -5.86
N VAL A 97 -34.67 22.00 -7.01
CA VAL A 97 -36.13 22.11 -7.10
C VAL A 97 -36.83 20.75 -6.94
N GLU A 98 -36.16 19.64 -7.28
CA GLU A 98 -36.75 18.29 -7.23
C GLU A 98 -36.55 17.55 -5.89
N GLY A 99 -35.93 18.19 -4.89
CA GLY A 99 -35.64 17.55 -3.60
C GLY A 99 -34.69 16.36 -3.70
N LEU A 100 -33.92 16.27 -4.80
CA LEU A 100 -32.82 15.33 -4.96
C LEU A 100 -31.66 15.83 -4.10
N GLY A 101 -31.17 14.97 -3.21
CA GLY A 101 -30.05 15.32 -2.35
C GLY A 101 -28.73 15.49 -3.11
N GLY A 102 -27.70 15.94 -2.41
CA GLY A 102 -26.40 16.22 -3.01
C GLY A 102 -25.82 15.03 -3.79
N THR A 103 -25.12 15.33 -4.88
CA THR A 103 -24.43 14.33 -5.72
C THR A 103 -22.97 14.21 -5.30
N PHE A 104 -22.43 13.00 -5.31
CA PHE A 104 -21.05 12.72 -4.95
C PHE A 104 -20.53 11.47 -5.66
N LEU A 105 -19.23 11.43 -5.88
CA LEU A 105 -18.51 10.25 -6.34
C LEU A 105 -17.86 9.58 -5.13
N ILE A 106 -17.87 8.24 -5.12
CA ILE A 106 -16.96 7.47 -4.27
C ILE A 106 -15.95 6.80 -5.19
N ASP A 107 -14.68 7.03 -4.88
CA ASP A 107 -13.54 6.48 -5.60
C ASP A 107 -12.50 6.01 -4.60
N ASP A 108 -12.08 4.78 -4.73
CA ASP A 108 -10.97 4.22 -3.95
C ASP A 108 -9.72 4.00 -4.80
N GLY A 109 -9.74 4.42 -6.07
CA GLY A 109 -8.74 4.06 -7.09
C GLY A 109 -8.79 2.59 -7.46
N CYS A 110 -9.73 1.84 -6.88
CA CYS A 110 -9.71 0.40 -6.77
C CYS A 110 -10.97 -0.26 -7.35
N GLN A 111 -12.06 0.43 -7.61
CA GLN A 111 -13.18 -0.16 -8.31
C GLN A 111 -13.81 0.89 -9.19
N PRO A 112 -14.77 0.51 -10.06
CA PRO A 112 -15.42 1.50 -10.87
C PRO A 112 -15.96 2.64 -10.00
N LYS A 113 -15.56 3.88 -10.29
CA LYS A 113 -16.03 5.05 -9.53
C LYS A 113 -17.53 5.09 -9.60
N ILE A 114 -18.21 5.23 -8.48
CA ILE A 114 -19.68 5.27 -8.48
C ILE A 114 -20.17 6.67 -8.22
N GLU A 115 -21.18 7.07 -8.98
CA GLU A 115 -21.88 8.32 -8.75
C GLU A 115 -23.18 8.05 -8.01
N LEU A 116 -23.32 8.69 -6.84
CA LEU A 116 -24.47 8.56 -5.96
C LEU A 116 -25.13 9.92 -5.76
N THR A 117 -26.44 9.89 -5.51
CA THR A 117 -27.18 11.01 -4.90
C THR A 117 -27.90 10.52 -3.66
N SER A 118 -27.84 11.31 -2.59
CA SER A 118 -28.56 11.04 -1.34
C SER A 118 -28.92 12.34 -0.63
N LYS A 119 -30.09 12.39 0.00
CA LYS A 119 -30.47 13.47 0.92
C LYS A 119 -29.53 13.54 2.13
N GLU A 120 -28.96 12.40 2.50
CA GLU A 120 -28.04 12.23 3.62
C GLU A 120 -26.57 12.22 3.17
N ARG A 121 -26.25 12.76 1.96
CA ARG A 121 -24.87 12.80 1.42
C ARG A 121 -23.85 13.23 2.48
N ASN A 122 -24.11 14.36 3.13
CA ASN A 122 -23.19 14.95 4.10
C ASN A 122 -23.05 14.07 5.35
N VAL A 123 -24.13 13.42 5.79
CA VAL A 123 -24.14 12.49 6.94
C VAL A 123 -23.37 11.21 6.60
N ILE A 124 -23.54 10.66 5.40
CA ILE A 124 -22.79 9.49 4.90
C ILE A 124 -21.29 9.79 4.94
N ALA A 125 -20.88 10.89 4.29
CA ALA A 125 -19.48 11.29 4.21
C ALA A 125 -18.90 11.60 5.60
N ALA A 126 -19.60 12.37 6.44
CA ALA A 126 -19.15 12.67 7.79
C ALA A 126 -19.04 11.42 8.67
N THR A 127 -19.98 10.47 8.56
CA THR A 127 -19.91 9.19 9.28
C THR A 127 -18.69 8.38 8.84
N PHE A 128 -18.44 8.32 7.52
CA PHE A 128 -17.26 7.65 6.97
C PHE A 128 -15.97 8.28 7.50
N THR A 129 -15.83 9.60 7.37
CA THR A 129 -14.64 10.34 7.82
C THR A 129 -14.40 10.20 9.32
N ASN A 130 -15.45 10.26 10.14
CA ASN A 130 -15.27 10.11 11.59
C ASN A 130 -14.89 8.69 12.00
N PHE A 131 -15.43 7.66 11.35
CA PHE A 131 -14.94 6.30 11.55
C PHE A 131 -13.47 6.16 11.13
N LEU A 132 -13.06 6.83 10.04
CA LEU A 132 -11.68 6.81 9.56
C LEU A 132 -10.74 7.45 10.58
N LEU A 133 -11.07 8.65 11.07
CA LEU A 133 -10.31 9.34 12.10
C LEU A 133 -10.22 8.52 13.40
N LYS A 134 -11.33 7.88 13.80
CA LYS A 134 -11.36 7.00 14.97
C LYS A 134 -10.47 5.78 14.80
N ASN A 135 -10.41 5.22 13.60
CA ASN A 135 -9.53 4.09 13.30
C ASN A 135 -8.06 4.51 13.28
N MET A 136 -7.73 5.72 12.84
CA MET A 136 -6.35 6.23 12.77
C MET A 136 -5.82 6.77 14.11
N GLY A 137 -6.61 6.73 15.19
CA GLY A 137 -6.19 7.25 16.49
C GLY A 137 -6.14 8.79 16.58
N GLY A 138 -6.70 9.50 15.61
CA GLY A 138 -6.82 10.97 15.63
C GLY A 138 -5.55 11.76 15.26
N SER A 139 -4.49 11.09 14.77
CA SER A 139 -3.27 11.74 14.26
C SER A 139 -2.89 11.18 12.89
N GLU A 140 -2.20 12.00 12.09
CA GLU A 140 -1.72 11.66 10.75
C GLU A 140 -0.26 11.20 10.73
N THR A 141 0.51 11.39 11.80
CA THR A 141 1.94 11.01 11.79
C THR A 141 2.13 9.51 11.88
N PHE A 142 3.15 8.99 11.19
CA PHE A 142 3.50 7.56 11.25
C PHE A 142 3.76 7.08 12.68
N ARG A 143 4.42 7.90 13.50
CA ARG A 143 4.72 7.55 14.90
C ARG A 143 3.45 7.36 15.72
N ASP A 144 2.48 8.27 15.59
CA ASP A 144 1.24 8.17 16.34
C ASP A 144 0.39 6.97 15.86
N LYS A 145 0.34 6.74 14.53
CA LYS A 145 -0.29 5.54 13.95
C LYS A 145 0.38 4.27 14.48
N GLN A 146 1.71 4.23 14.57
CA GLN A 146 2.48 3.11 15.10
C GLN A 146 2.20 2.88 16.59
N ASP A 147 2.21 3.93 17.40
CA ASP A 147 1.93 3.84 18.84
C ASP A 147 0.50 3.35 19.10
N PHE A 148 -0.47 3.86 18.32
CA PHE A 148 -1.86 3.39 18.32
C PHE A 148 -1.96 1.91 17.92
N PHE A 149 -1.33 1.52 16.80
CA PHE A 149 -1.29 0.14 16.34
C PHE A 149 -0.73 -0.79 17.42
N TYR A 150 0.42 -0.47 18.00
CA TYR A 150 1.01 -1.29 19.05
C TYR A 150 0.14 -1.36 20.31
N HIS A 151 -0.53 -0.26 20.68
CA HIS A 151 -1.49 -0.27 21.78
C HIS A 151 -2.64 -1.26 21.51
N GLU A 152 -3.27 -1.20 20.34
CA GLU A 152 -4.39 -2.07 20.00
C GLU A 152 -3.96 -3.54 19.85
N VAL A 153 -2.76 -3.83 19.33
CA VAL A 153 -2.21 -5.21 19.30
C VAL A 153 -2.04 -5.76 20.72
N ARG A 154 -1.42 -5.00 21.64
CA ARG A 154 -1.25 -5.43 23.04
C ARG A 154 -2.60 -5.67 23.73
N LYS A 155 -3.55 -4.77 23.50
CA LYS A 155 -4.91 -4.87 24.05
C LYS A 155 -5.67 -6.08 23.49
N TYR A 156 -5.53 -6.38 22.20
CA TYR A 156 -6.14 -7.56 21.58
C TYR A 156 -5.61 -8.86 22.21
N HIS A 157 -4.32 -8.92 22.50
CA HIS A 157 -3.65 -10.08 23.09
C HIS A 157 -3.51 -10.06 24.63
N GLN A 158 -4.18 -9.14 25.33
CA GLN A 158 -3.98 -8.93 26.78
C GLN A 158 -4.26 -10.17 27.65
N LYS A 159 -4.96 -11.18 27.11
CA LYS A 159 -5.28 -12.44 27.80
C LYS A 159 -4.23 -13.54 27.59
N HIS A 160 -3.31 -13.35 26.65
CA HIS A 160 -2.27 -14.33 26.34
C HIS A 160 -1.02 -14.03 27.16
N TYR A 161 -0.48 -15.05 27.83
CA TYR A 161 0.76 -14.94 28.57
C TYR A 161 1.96 -14.98 27.61
N HIS A 162 2.97 -14.18 27.91
CA HIS A 162 4.22 -14.12 27.15
C HIS A 162 5.35 -14.91 27.84
N ASP A 163 5.02 -16.09 28.35
CA ASP A 163 5.99 -17.00 28.96
C ASP A 163 6.82 -17.74 27.89
N LYS A 164 7.90 -18.39 28.30
CA LYS A 164 8.86 -19.01 27.37
C LYS A 164 8.32 -20.27 26.71
N LEU A 165 8.47 -20.39 25.40
CA LEU A 165 8.16 -21.58 24.61
C LEU A 165 9.40 -22.05 23.84
N SER A 166 9.91 -23.23 24.20
CA SER A 166 11.09 -23.80 23.54
C SER A 166 10.79 -24.23 22.11
N MET A 167 11.62 -23.77 21.17
CA MET A 167 11.54 -24.10 19.75
C MET A 167 12.87 -24.66 19.24
N LYS A 168 12.88 -25.94 18.87
CA LYS A 168 14.07 -26.60 18.32
C LYS A 168 14.06 -26.49 16.79
N ALA A 169 15.00 -25.75 16.23
CA ALA A 169 15.14 -25.56 14.79
C ALA A 169 16.38 -26.30 14.25
N ASN A 170 16.32 -26.74 13.00
CA ASN A 170 17.47 -27.30 12.29
C ASN A 170 17.92 -26.27 11.25
N ARG A 171 19.16 -25.78 11.33
CA ARG A 171 19.67 -24.71 10.46
C ARG A 171 19.65 -25.07 8.98
N GLU A 172 20.02 -26.31 8.64
CA GLU A 172 20.04 -26.80 7.26
C GLU A 172 18.63 -26.97 6.67
N LYS A 173 17.65 -27.28 7.52
CA LYS A 173 16.24 -27.47 7.16
C LYS A 173 15.33 -26.51 7.91
N LEU A 174 15.69 -25.22 7.91
CA LEU A 174 15.08 -24.23 8.80
C LEU A 174 13.59 -24.08 8.59
N LEU A 175 13.13 -23.86 7.36
CA LEU A 175 11.71 -23.74 7.03
C LEU A 175 10.92 -24.99 7.41
N GLU A 176 11.39 -26.16 6.99
CA GLU A 176 10.72 -27.44 7.26
C GLU A 176 10.62 -27.71 8.77
N SER A 177 11.73 -27.57 9.50
CA SER A 177 11.78 -27.81 10.95
C SER A 177 10.93 -26.80 11.72
N SER A 178 10.94 -25.53 11.33
CA SER A 178 10.14 -24.47 11.95
C SER A 178 8.65 -24.69 11.73
N MET A 179 8.24 -25.03 10.51
CA MET A 179 6.85 -25.39 10.22
C MET A 179 6.40 -26.66 10.95
N LYS A 180 7.29 -27.65 11.10
CA LYS A 180 6.99 -28.88 11.83
C LYS A 180 6.74 -28.61 13.31
N VAL A 181 7.57 -27.78 13.95
CA VAL A 181 7.43 -27.40 15.36
C VAL A 181 6.15 -26.60 15.60
N THR A 182 5.85 -25.65 14.72
CA THR A 182 4.71 -24.73 14.86
C THR A 182 3.38 -25.27 14.34
N LYS A 183 3.37 -26.47 13.72
CA LYS A 183 2.18 -27.05 13.05
C LYS A 183 0.94 -27.12 13.94
N SER A 184 1.11 -27.38 15.24
CA SER A 184 0.02 -27.54 16.21
C SER A 184 -0.14 -26.35 17.16
N PHE A 185 0.54 -25.24 16.90
CA PHE A 185 0.49 -24.08 17.77
C PHE A 185 -0.89 -23.41 17.69
N SER A 186 -1.45 -23.12 18.85
CA SER A 186 -2.61 -22.24 18.98
C SER A 186 -2.18 -20.78 18.88
N VAL A 187 -3.14 -19.85 18.73
CA VAL A 187 -2.85 -18.40 18.82
C VAL A 187 -2.13 -18.06 20.12
N SER A 188 -2.53 -18.70 21.24
CA SER A 188 -1.86 -18.50 22.52
C SER A 188 -0.40 -18.94 22.50
N ASP A 189 -0.06 -20.04 21.81
CA ASP A 189 1.33 -20.46 21.66
C ASP A 189 2.14 -19.48 20.81
N TRP A 190 1.54 -18.95 19.74
CA TRP A 190 2.15 -17.90 18.93
C TRP A 190 2.35 -16.59 19.70
N CYS A 191 1.60 -16.33 20.77
CA CYS A 191 1.82 -15.16 21.65
C CYS A 191 2.94 -15.36 22.68
N ARG A 192 3.45 -16.58 22.87
CA ARG A 192 4.53 -16.90 23.82
C ARG A 192 5.90 -16.44 23.32
N ASN A 193 6.84 -16.26 24.24
CA ASN A 193 8.21 -15.87 23.90
C ASN A 193 8.99 -17.07 23.35
N PHE A 194 9.36 -17.02 22.07
CA PHE A 194 10.05 -18.13 21.41
C PHE A 194 11.51 -18.23 21.88
N GLU A 195 11.83 -19.32 22.57
CA GLU A 195 13.19 -19.67 23.00
C GLU A 195 13.79 -20.65 21.99
N ILE A 196 14.52 -20.10 21.03
CA ILE A 196 15.07 -20.86 19.91
C ILE A 196 16.31 -21.64 20.36
N THR A 197 16.40 -22.90 19.94
CA THR A 197 17.61 -23.73 20.07
C THR A 197 17.90 -24.38 18.71
N PHE A 198 19.07 -24.08 18.13
CA PHE A 198 19.54 -24.77 16.93
C PHE A 198 20.11 -26.15 17.30
N GLN A 199 19.67 -27.19 16.60
CA GLN A 199 20.10 -28.56 16.86
C GLN A 199 21.61 -28.71 16.67
N GLY A 200 22.31 -29.19 17.70
CA GLY A 200 23.76 -29.40 17.65
C GLY A 200 24.61 -28.16 17.94
N GLU A 201 23.99 -27.01 18.23
CA GLU A 201 24.69 -25.75 18.53
C GLU A 201 24.56 -25.38 20.02
N GLN A 202 25.63 -24.90 20.64
CA GLN A 202 25.58 -24.31 21.98
C GLN A 202 25.13 -22.85 21.86
N GLY A 203 23.86 -22.57 22.12
CA GLY A 203 23.34 -21.20 22.23
C GLY A 203 23.59 -20.65 23.63
N VAL A 204 24.45 -19.62 23.75
CA VAL A 204 24.74 -18.95 25.04
C VAL A 204 23.90 -17.67 25.22
N ASP A 205 23.40 -17.08 24.13
CA ASP A 205 22.59 -15.85 24.13
C ASP A 205 21.19 -16.08 23.54
N TRP A 206 20.19 -16.16 24.42
CA TRP A 206 18.79 -16.40 24.07
C TRP A 206 18.16 -15.26 23.22
N GLY A 207 18.66 -14.02 23.35
CA GLY A 207 18.17 -12.87 22.57
C GLY A 207 18.79 -12.79 21.18
N GLY A 208 20.07 -13.15 21.06
CA GLY A 208 20.79 -13.27 19.78
C GLY A 208 20.21 -14.35 18.88
N VAL A 209 20.07 -15.58 19.40
CA VAL A 209 19.60 -16.74 18.62
C VAL A 209 18.17 -16.55 18.11
N ARG A 210 17.30 -15.92 18.90
CA ARG A 210 15.92 -15.59 18.47
C ARG A 210 15.91 -14.62 17.29
N ARG A 211 16.67 -13.53 17.37
CA ARG A 211 16.78 -12.54 16.27
C ARG A 211 17.33 -13.18 15.00
N GLU A 212 18.38 -14.00 15.14
CA GLU A 212 18.97 -14.75 14.04
C GLU A 212 17.94 -15.69 13.38
N TRP A 213 17.13 -16.40 14.18
CA TRP A 213 16.09 -17.27 13.63
C TRP A 213 15.05 -16.49 12.81
N PHE A 214 14.58 -15.35 13.31
CA PHE A 214 13.65 -14.48 12.57
C PHE A 214 14.27 -13.97 11.26
N GLU A 215 15.54 -13.58 11.28
CA GLU A 215 16.27 -13.14 10.11
C GLU A 215 16.40 -14.25 9.06
N LEU A 216 16.84 -15.44 9.47
CA LEU A 216 17.01 -16.57 8.56
C LEU A 216 15.69 -17.10 8.02
N ILE A 217 14.64 -17.18 8.84
CA ILE A 217 13.33 -17.68 8.37
C ILE A 217 12.68 -16.66 7.43
N CYS A 218 12.81 -15.35 7.68
CA CYS A 218 12.35 -14.32 6.75
C CYS A 218 13.10 -14.44 5.41
N SER A 219 14.43 -14.64 5.44
CA SER A 219 15.20 -14.87 4.22
C SER A 219 14.70 -16.10 3.45
N GLN A 220 14.49 -17.25 4.11
CA GLN A 220 13.98 -18.46 3.45
C GLN A 220 12.57 -18.32 2.87
N LEU A 221 11.74 -17.43 3.44
CA LEU A 221 10.37 -17.20 3.00
C LEU A 221 10.27 -16.17 1.88
N PHE A 222 11.02 -15.08 1.96
CA PHE A 222 10.79 -13.89 1.11
C PHE A 222 11.85 -13.68 0.04
N ASP A 223 13.05 -14.24 0.20
CA ASP A 223 14.07 -14.15 -0.83
C ASP A 223 13.67 -14.97 -2.06
N SER A 224 13.75 -14.33 -3.23
CA SER A 224 13.29 -14.90 -4.50
C SER A 224 14.03 -16.18 -4.90
N ARG A 225 15.24 -16.40 -4.37
CA ARG A 225 16.03 -17.62 -4.59
C ARG A 225 15.37 -18.89 -4.06
N PHE A 226 14.50 -18.78 -3.04
CA PHE A 226 13.78 -19.93 -2.48
C PHE A 226 12.43 -20.18 -3.18
N GLY A 227 11.96 -19.26 -4.02
CA GLY A 227 10.85 -19.46 -4.95
C GLY A 227 9.44 -19.35 -4.38
N LEU A 228 9.27 -19.13 -3.06
CA LEU A 228 7.94 -18.83 -2.48
C LEU A 228 7.46 -17.43 -2.90
N PHE A 229 8.37 -16.46 -2.86
CA PHE A 229 8.23 -15.17 -3.51
C PHE A 229 9.16 -15.12 -4.73
N LYS A 230 8.92 -14.19 -5.65
CA LYS A 230 9.74 -13.95 -6.84
C LYS A 230 9.97 -12.45 -7.04
N SER A 231 11.00 -12.11 -7.80
CA SER A 231 11.20 -10.76 -8.31
C SER A 231 10.65 -10.65 -9.74
N PHE A 232 10.19 -9.47 -10.15
CA PHE A 232 9.78 -9.23 -11.54
C PHE A 232 10.97 -9.05 -12.49
N TYR A 233 12.10 -8.54 -11.97
CA TYR A 233 13.36 -8.39 -12.68
C TYR A 233 14.52 -8.86 -11.80
N GLU A 234 15.65 -9.19 -12.42
CA GLU A 234 16.86 -9.58 -11.70
C GLU A 234 17.65 -8.34 -11.24
N GLY A 235 17.97 -8.27 -9.96
CA GLY A 235 18.81 -7.20 -9.43
C GLY A 235 18.88 -7.20 -7.91
N GLN A 236 19.97 -6.64 -7.37
CA GLN A 236 20.15 -6.45 -5.92
C GLN A 236 19.09 -5.52 -5.31
N GLN A 237 18.44 -4.71 -6.14
CA GLN A 237 17.35 -3.82 -5.77
C GLN A 237 15.95 -4.42 -5.96
N SER A 238 15.85 -5.63 -6.50
CA SER A 238 14.56 -6.19 -6.88
C SER A 238 13.64 -6.37 -5.67
N LEU A 239 12.41 -5.92 -5.83
CA LEU A 239 11.34 -6.15 -4.87
C LEU A 239 10.76 -7.55 -5.07
N VAL A 240 10.20 -8.11 -4.00
CA VAL A 240 9.64 -9.46 -3.99
C VAL A 240 8.12 -9.44 -3.96
N HIS A 241 7.52 -10.35 -4.72
CA HIS A 241 6.08 -10.52 -4.90
C HIS A 241 5.71 -12.00 -4.75
N PRO A 242 4.50 -12.35 -4.27
CA PRO A 242 4.09 -13.75 -4.19
C PRO A 242 4.23 -14.50 -5.52
N ASN A 243 4.73 -15.74 -5.47
CA ASN A 243 4.96 -16.54 -6.67
C ASN A 243 3.83 -17.55 -6.91
N SER A 244 2.93 -17.25 -7.85
CA SER A 244 1.89 -18.18 -8.31
C SER A 244 2.45 -19.37 -9.11
N HIS A 245 3.63 -19.22 -9.71
CA HIS A 245 4.33 -20.24 -10.49
C HIS A 245 5.46 -20.92 -9.69
N ARG A 246 5.32 -20.96 -8.37
CA ARG A 246 6.30 -21.55 -7.44
C ARG A 246 6.52 -23.05 -7.68
N PRO A 247 7.68 -23.59 -7.26
CA PRO A 247 7.93 -25.02 -7.25
C PRO A 247 6.81 -25.83 -6.55
N SER A 248 6.51 -27.01 -7.09
CA SER A 248 5.34 -27.81 -6.66
C SER A 248 5.37 -28.23 -5.18
N HIS A 249 6.53 -28.28 -4.53
CA HIS A 249 6.65 -28.60 -3.11
C HIS A 249 6.21 -27.43 -2.19
N LEU A 250 6.23 -26.19 -2.70
CA LEU A 250 5.75 -25.00 -2.00
C LEU A 250 4.23 -24.85 -2.20
N LYS A 251 3.48 -25.15 -1.15
CA LYS A 251 2.01 -25.08 -1.09
C LYS A 251 1.50 -23.81 -0.38
N LEU A 252 0.20 -23.53 -0.48
CA LEU A 252 -0.45 -22.38 0.19
C LEU A 252 -0.19 -22.30 1.70
N ARG A 253 -0.03 -23.43 2.39
CA ARG A 253 0.35 -23.47 3.81
C ARG A 253 1.68 -22.76 4.14
N HIS A 254 2.58 -22.60 3.16
CA HIS A 254 3.83 -21.88 3.36
C HIS A 254 3.60 -20.37 3.33
N PHE A 255 2.66 -19.87 2.50
CA PHE A 255 2.21 -18.47 2.57
C PHE A 255 1.47 -18.21 3.88
N GLU A 256 0.61 -19.14 4.32
CA GLU A 256 -0.05 -19.03 5.63
C GLU A 256 0.96 -19.00 6.78
N PHE A 257 2.02 -19.82 6.71
CA PHE A 257 3.12 -19.75 7.68
C PHE A 257 3.89 -18.42 7.57
N ALA A 258 4.16 -17.91 6.36
CA ALA A 258 4.81 -16.61 6.17
C ALA A 258 3.99 -15.47 6.78
N GLY A 259 2.67 -15.49 6.60
CA GLY A 259 1.75 -14.55 7.23
C GLY A 259 1.83 -14.60 8.76
N ARG A 260 1.88 -15.81 9.36
CA ARG A 260 2.07 -15.95 10.81
C ARG A 260 3.41 -15.42 11.29
N ILE A 261 4.50 -15.64 10.54
CA ILE A 261 5.82 -15.09 10.87
C ILE A 261 5.77 -13.55 10.88
N VAL A 262 5.15 -12.94 9.86
CA VAL A 262 4.98 -11.48 9.81
C VAL A 262 4.11 -10.97 10.96
N GLY A 263 2.99 -11.63 11.23
CA GLY A 263 2.13 -11.30 12.37
C GLY A 263 2.85 -11.44 13.72
N LYS A 264 3.73 -12.44 13.84
CA LYS A 264 4.59 -12.64 15.01
C LYS A 264 5.61 -11.52 15.16
N CYS A 265 6.25 -11.08 14.07
CA CYS A 265 7.18 -9.94 14.10
C CYS A 265 6.49 -8.66 14.57
N LEU A 266 5.29 -8.38 14.05
CA LEU A 266 4.47 -7.23 14.46
C LEU A 266 4.04 -7.31 15.93
N TYR A 267 3.60 -8.49 16.38
CA TYR A 267 3.23 -8.73 17.77
C TYR A 267 4.41 -8.53 18.73
N GLU A 268 5.57 -9.14 18.46
CA GLU A 268 6.77 -8.97 19.27
C GLU A 268 7.23 -7.51 19.32
N SER A 269 7.17 -6.81 18.19
CA SER A 269 7.49 -5.38 18.12
C SER A 269 6.53 -4.51 18.91
N ALA A 270 5.23 -4.89 18.97
CA ALA A 270 4.25 -4.20 19.79
C ALA A 270 4.50 -4.33 21.31
N LEU A 271 5.23 -5.36 21.76
CA LEU A 271 5.63 -5.48 23.17
C LEU A 271 6.74 -4.49 23.56
N GLY A 272 7.43 -3.90 22.58
CA GLY A 272 8.44 -2.87 22.76
C GLY A 272 9.79 -3.39 23.28
N GLY A 273 10.71 -2.47 23.56
CA GLY A 273 12.02 -2.79 24.15
C GLY A 273 12.88 -3.74 23.31
N SER A 274 13.47 -4.75 23.94
CA SER A 274 14.35 -5.74 23.32
C SER A 274 13.62 -6.83 22.50
N TYR A 275 12.29 -6.76 22.41
CA TYR A 275 11.48 -7.74 21.68
C TYR A 275 11.34 -7.43 20.20
N ARG A 276 11.65 -6.20 19.77
CA ARG A 276 11.50 -5.76 18.37
C ARG A 276 12.09 -6.78 17.39
N GLN A 277 11.22 -7.28 16.50
CA GLN A 277 11.57 -8.19 15.41
C GLN A 277 11.16 -7.53 14.09
N LEU A 278 12.12 -7.35 13.20
CA LEU A 278 11.90 -6.75 11.88
C LEU A 278 11.81 -7.85 10.83
N VAL A 279 10.91 -7.68 9.87
CA VAL A 279 10.80 -8.55 8.71
C VAL A 279 11.94 -8.22 7.76
N ARG A 280 12.73 -9.24 7.38
CA ARG A 280 13.78 -9.12 6.37
C ARG A 280 13.22 -9.44 4.99
N ALA A 281 12.60 -8.43 4.37
CA ALA A 281 12.06 -8.52 3.02
C ALA A 281 11.94 -7.12 2.39
N ARG A 282 11.99 -7.07 1.06
CA ARG A 282 11.74 -5.87 0.27
C ARG A 282 10.50 -6.11 -0.58
N PHE A 283 9.33 -5.98 0.03
CA PHE A 283 8.08 -6.30 -0.64
C PHE A 283 7.77 -5.30 -1.74
N THR A 284 7.14 -5.79 -2.80
CA THR A 284 6.48 -4.96 -3.81
C THR A 284 5.40 -4.09 -3.17
N ARG A 285 5.22 -2.87 -3.69
CA ARG A 285 4.19 -1.94 -3.21
C ARG A 285 2.80 -2.49 -3.46
N SER A 286 2.58 -3.12 -4.60
CA SER A 286 1.30 -3.78 -4.88
C SER A 286 0.97 -4.90 -3.90
N PHE A 287 1.96 -5.62 -3.37
CA PHE A 287 1.72 -6.63 -2.34
C PHE A 287 1.37 -5.98 -1.00
N LEU A 288 2.10 -4.93 -0.59
CA LEU A 288 1.79 -4.18 0.63
C LEU A 288 0.39 -3.55 0.56
N ALA A 289 0.04 -2.96 -0.59
CA ALA A 289 -1.30 -2.45 -0.90
C ALA A 289 -2.35 -3.54 -0.67
N GLN A 290 -2.14 -4.76 -1.18
CA GLN A 290 -3.04 -5.88 -0.96
C GLN A 290 -3.10 -6.36 0.50
N VAL A 291 -2.02 -6.21 1.28
CA VAL A 291 -2.02 -6.56 2.72
C VAL A 291 -2.88 -5.60 3.54
N ILE A 292 -2.81 -4.29 3.26
CA ILE A 292 -3.77 -3.30 3.79
C ILE A 292 -5.11 -3.32 3.02
N GLY A 293 -5.19 -4.21 2.03
CA GLY A 293 -6.31 -4.61 1.21
C GLY A 293 -6.74 -3.61 0.13
N LEU A 294 -5.93 -2.61 -0.17
CA LEU A 294 -6.10 -1.74 -1.32
C LEU A 294 -6.00 -2.56 -2.61
N ARG A 295 -6.66 -2.10 -3.67
CA ARG A 295 -6.46 -2.67 -5.00
C ARG A 295 -5.22 -2.06 -5.63
N VAL A 296 -4.64 -2.85 -6.52
CA VAL A 296 -3.51 -2.47 -7.35
C VAL A 296 -3.94 -1.63 -8.55
N HIS A 297 -3.12 -0.66 -8.94
CA HIS A 297 -3.25 0.21 -10.11
C HIS A 297 -1.94 0.19 -10.92
N TYR A 298 -1.96 0.59 -12.21
CA TYR A 298 -0.79 0.49 -13.09
C TYR A 298 0.46 1.25 -12.61
N LYS A 299 0.29 2.26 -11.77
CA LYS A 299 1.38 3.04 -11.17
C LYS A 299 2.32 2.19 -10.31
N TYR A 300 1.84 1.11 -9.68
CA TYR A 300 2.74 0.24 -8.89
C TYR A 300 3.82 -0.41 -9.73
N PHE A 301 3.61 -0.61 -11.04
CA PHE A 301 4.65 -1.14 -11.92
C PHE A 301 5.89 -0.25 -11.97
N GLU A 302 5.79 1.06 -11.72
CA GLU A 302 6.97 1.93 -11.66
C GLU A 302 7.98 1.48 -10.61
N GLN A 303 7.53 0.86 -9.51
CA GLN A 303 8.41 0.30 -8.48
C GLN A 303 8.53 -1.22 -8.58
N ASP A 304 7.43 -1.91 -8.88
CA ASP A 304 7.38 -3.37 -8.84
C ASP A 304 7.99 -4.03 -10.09
N ASP A 305 7.77 -3.44 -11.28
CA ASP A 305 8.28 -3.92 -12.57
C ASP A 305 8.70 -2.72 -13.46
N PRO A 306 9.83 -2.07 -13.12
CA PRO A 306 10.27 -0.85 -13.80
C PRO A 306 10.44 -1.01 -15.31
N ASP A 307 10.87 -2.20 -15.76
CA ASP A 307 11.07 -2.51 -17.17
C ASP A 307 9.75 -2.51 -17.93
N LEU A 308 8.71 -3.18 -17.42
CA LEU A 308 7.37 -3.14 -18.00
C LEU A 308 6.80 -1.71 -17.99
N TYR A 309 7.03 -0.97 -16.90
CA TYR A 309 6.56 0.40 -16.78
C TYR A 309 7.17 1.31 -17.86
N LEU A 310 8.49 1.29 -17.99
CA LEU A 310 9.20 2.15 -18.96
C LEU A 310 8.92 1.76 -20.41
N THR A 311 8.85 0.47 -20.72
CA THR A 311 8.76 0.00 -22.11
C THR A 311 7.34 0.00 -22.67
N LYS A 312 6.33 -0.36 -21.87
CA LYS A 312 4.94 -0.51 -22.32
C LYS A 312 4.03 0.56 -21.74
N ILE A 313 4.03 0.73 -20.42
CA ILE A 313 3.02 1.54 -19.74
C ILE A 313 3.24 3.03 -20.03
N LYS A 314 4.46 3.52 -19.83
CA LYS A 314 4.84 4.90 -20.10
C LYS A 314 4.61 5.25 -21.57
N TYR A 315 4.97 4.35 -22.49
CA TYR A 315 4.71 4.52 -23.91
C TYR A 315 3.21 4.71 -24.20
N LEU A 316 2.33 3.85 -23.67
CA LEU A 316 0.88 3.99 -23.86
C LEU A 316 0.34 5.30 -23.26
N LEU A 317 0.88 5.75 -22.13
CA LEU A 317 0.45 6.99 -21.48
C LEU A 317 0.83 8.23 -22.31
N GLU A 318 2.06 8.30 -22.80
CA GLU A 318 2.63 9.49 -23.45
C GLU A 318 2.31 9.60 -24.95
N ASN A 319 1.84 8.52 -25.59
CA ASN A 319 1.55 8.50 -27.02
C ASN A 319 0.04 8.47 -27.31
N ASP A 320 -0.32 9.04 -28.47
CA ASP A 320 -1.64 8.90 -29.08
C ASP A 320 -1.72 7.53 -29.77
N ILE A 321 -2.46 6.61 -29.16
CA ILE A 321 -2.58 5.23 -29.66
C ILE A 321 -3.69 5.05 -30.69
N ASP A 322 -4.55 6.06 -30.93
CA ASP A 322 -5.55 5.99 -31.99
C ASP A 322 -4.90 6.28 -33.36
N CYS A 323 -3.79 7.03 -33.36
CA CYS A 323 -2.97 7.30 -34.55
C CYS A 323 -2.02 6.16 -34.92
N ILE A 324 -1.87 5.16 -34.05
CA ILE A 324 -0.97 4.02 -34.23
C ILE A 324 -1.86 2.79 -34.36
N ASP A 325 -1.73 2.01 -35.43
CA ASP A 325 -2.52 0.78 -35.57
C ASP A 325 -2.01 -0.30 -34.62
N THR A 326 -2.37 -0.17 -33.34
CA THR A 326 -2.05 -1.14 -32.30
C THR A 326 -3.12 -2.22 -32.27
N GLU A 327 -2.75 -3.49 -32.39
CA GLU A 327 -3.64 -4.63 -32.17
C GLU A 327 -3.73 -4.98 -30.67
N LEU A 328 -3.88 -3.96 -29.83
CA LEU A 328 -4.02 -4.12 -28.39
C LEU A 328 -5.50 -4.29 -28.02
N TYR A 329 -5.81 -5.34 -27.28
CA TYR A 329 -7.14 -5.63 -26.73
C TYR A 329 -7.05 -5.81 -25.22
N PHE A 330 -8.19 -5.88 -24.53
CA PHE A 330 -8.25 -6.15 -23.09
C PHE A 330 -7.99 -7.62 -22.76
N VAL A 331 -6.86 -8.13 -23.21
CA VAL A 331 -6.38 -9.50 -23.00
C VAL A 331 -4.91 -9.46 -22.60
N GLU A 332 -4.50 -10.52 -21.91
CA GLU A 332 -3.11 -10.78 -21.59
C GLU A 332 -2.75 -12.17 -22.12
N GLU A 333 -1.62 -12.24 -22.80
CA GLU A 333 -1.12 -13.48 -23.41
C GLU A 333 0.07 -14.01 -22.60
N GLU A 334 -0.04 -15.27 -22.20
CA GLU A 334 1.02 -16.01 -21.52
C GLU A 334 1.74 -16.88 -22.54
N TYR A 335 3.06 -16.72 -22.63
CA TYR A 335 3.94 -17.46 -23.53
C TYR A 335 4.88 -18.37 -22.72
N ASP A 336 5.29 -19.49 -23.30
CA ASP A 336 6.35 -20.32 -22.72
C ASP A 336 7.76 -19.81 -23.06
N GLY A 337 8.78 -20.47 -22.51
CA GLY A 337 10.18 -20.12 -22.79
C GLY A 337 10.63 -20.33 -24.25
N GLY A 338 9.84 -21.04 -25.05
CA GLY A 338 10.05 -21.21 -26.50
C GLY A 338 9.28 -20.20 -27.36
N GLY A 339 8.52 -19.29 -26.73
CA GLY A 339 7.69 -18.30 -27.43
C GLY A 339 6.36 -18.85 -27.94
N GLN A 340 5.94 -20.05 -27.52
CA GLN A 340 4.61 -20.57 -27.85
C GLN A 340 3.56 -19.94 -26.92
N LEU A 341 2.46 -19.46 -27.51
CA LEU A 341 1.31 -18.97 -26.76
C LEU A 341 0.69 -20.12 -25.95
N LEU A 342 0.77 -20.04 -24.63
CA LEU A 342 0.16 -20.99 -23.71
C LEU A 342 -1.31 -20.68 -23.49
N LYS A 343 -1.62 -19.41 -23.26
CA LYS A 343 -2.96 -19.00 -22.84
C LYS A 343 -3.20 -17.52 -23.15
N THR A 344 -4.43 -17.21 -23.55
CA THR A 344 -4.95 -15.83 -23.58
C THR A 344 -5.96 -15.67 -22.46
N VAL A 345 -5.76 -14.68 -21.61
CA VAL A 345 -6.64 -14.35 -20.49
C VAL A 345 -7.35 -13.04 -20.77
N GLU A 346 -8.69 -13.04 -20.76
CA GLU A 346 -9.44 -11.79 -20.84
C GLU A 346 -9.32 -11.01 -19.53
N LEU A 347 -8.83 -9.77 -19.61
CA LEU A 347 -8.65 -8.88 -18.46
C LEU A 347 -9.99 -8.34 -17.94
N VAL A 348 -10.97 -8.24 -18.83
CA VAL A 348 -12.35 -7.85 -18.54
C VAL A 348 -13.30 -8.76 -19.35
N PRO A 349 -14.59 -8.88 -18.98
CA PRO A 349 -15.53 -9.70 -19.75
C PRO A 349 -15.61 -9.28 -21.23
N SER A 350 -15.47 -10.24 -22.15
CA SER A 350 -15.39 -9.99 -23.59
C SER A 350 -14.21 -9.09 -24.00
N GLY A 351 -13.12 -9.10 -23.22
CA GLY A 351 -11.95 -8.27 -23.42
C GLY A 351 -11.28 -8.47 -24.78
N ALA A 352 -11.37 -9.68 -25.35
CA ALA A 352 -10.84 -9.96 -26.70
C ALA A 352 -11.53 -9.17 -27.82
N LYS A 353 -12.69 -8.57 -27.55
CA LYS A 353 -13.45 -7.76 -28.53
C LYS A 353 -13.32 -6.26 -28.29
N ILE A 354 -12.60 -5.85 -27.25
CA ILE A 354 -12.47 -4.44 -26.85
C ILE A 354 -11.08 -3.99 -27.25
N LYS A 355 -10.95 -3.26 -28.36
CA LYS A 355 -9.70 -2.63 -28.78
C LYS A 355 -9.33 -1.52 -27.80
N VAL A 356 -8.05 -1.40 -27.48
CA VAL A 356 -7.52 -0.34 -26.62
C VAL A 356 -7.36 0.93 -27.46
N THR A 357 -8.04 2.00 -27.04
CA THR A 357 -8.00 3.34 -27.64
C THR A 357 -7.53 4.37 -26.62
N ASN A 358 -7.26 5.61 -27.02
CA ASN A 358 -6.88 6.67 -26.06
C ASN A 358 -7.93 6.85 -24.95
N VAL A 359 -9.20 6.65 -25.26
CA VAL A 359 -10.30 6.73 -24.30
C VAL A 359 -10.23 5.58 -23.29
N THR A 360 -9.80 4.39 -23.71
CA THR A 360 -9.83 3.18 -22.87
C THR A 360 -8.48 2.79 -22.26
N LYS A 361 -7.36 3.43 -22.65
CA LYS A 361 -6.00 3.00 -22.28
C LYS A 361 -5.76 2.93 -20.77
N HIS A 362 -6.25 3.90 -20.00
CA HIS A 362 -6.12 3.86 -18.53
C HIS A 362 -6.83 2.65 -17.92
N ARG A 363 -8.05 2.36 -18.37
CA ARG A 363 -8.82 1.19 -17.92
C ARG A 363 -8.12 -0.12 -18.30
N TYR A 364 -7.47 -0.18 -19.46
CA TYR A 364 -6.66 -1.33 -19.87
C TYR A 364 -5.47 -1.53 -18.92
N LEU A 365 -4.72 -0.46 -18.66
CA LEU A 365 -3.57 -0.49 -17.76
C LEU A 365 -3.95 -0.93 -16.34
N ASP A 366 -5.07 -0.47 -15.82
CA ASP A 366 -5.58 -0.91 -14.51
C ASP A 366 -6.07 -2.35 -14.49
N ALA A 367 -6.68 -2.81 -15.58
CA ALA A 367 -7.07 -4.21 -15.70
C ALA A 367 -5.84 -5.12 -15.78
N LEU A 368 -4.79 -4.68 -16.49
CA LEU A 368 -3.51 -5.37 -16.58
C LEU A 368 -2.82 -5.46 -15.21
N ALA A 369 -2.76 -4.34 -14.47
CA ALA A 369 -2.23 -4.30 -13.11
C ALA A 369 -3.01 -5.24 -12.18
N GLN A 370 -4.35 -5.17 -12.23
CA GLN A 370 -5.22 -6.04 -11.45
C GLN A 370 -5.00 -7.52 -11.73
N PHE A 371 -4.73 -7.87 -12.99
CA PHE A 371 -4.44 -9.24 -13.36
C PHE A 371 -3.05 -9.67 -12.87
N ARG A 372 -1.99 -8.98 -13.30
CA ARG A 372 -0.60 -9.38 -13.07
C ARG A 372 -0.17 -9.29 -11.61
N LEU A 373 -0.61 -8.27 -10.86
CA LEU A 373 -0.13 -7.99 -9.50
C LEU A 373 -1.05 -8.52 -8.39
N ALA A 374 -2.29 -8.90 -8.70
CA ALA A 374 -3.26 -9.30 -7.67
C ALA A 374 -4.05 -10.57 -8.01
N THR A 375 -4.74 -10.60 -9.15
CA THR A 375 -5.61 -11.74 -9.49
C THR A 375 -4.81 -13.02 -9.73
N SER A 376 -3.64 -12.92 -10.34
CA SER A 376 -2.73 -14.03 -10.59
C SER A 376 -2.16 -14.68 -9.32
N VAL A 377 -2.21 -13.97 -8.17
CA VAL A 377 -1.62 -14.38 -6.88
C VAL A 377 -2.63 -14.40 -5.73
N ARG A 378 -3.93 -14.39 -6.06
CA ARG A 378 -5.00 -14.22 -5.06
C ARG A 378 -4.96 -15.29 -3.98
N ASP A 379 -4.82 -16.55 -4.37
CA ASP A 379 -4.83 -17.67 -3.42
C ASP A 379 -3.63 -17.58 -2.46
N GLU A 380 -2.48 -17.12 -2.94
CA GLU A 380 -1.25 -16.92 -2.17
C GLU A 380 -1.41 -15.76 -1.17
N VAL A 381 -1.96 -14.63 -1.62
CA VAL A 381 -2.23 -13.46 -0.77
C VAL A 381 -3.28 -13.79 0.29
N ASP A 382 -4.37 -14.47 -0.08
CA ASP A 382 -5.42 -14.89 0.85
C ASP A 382 -4.87 -15.86 1.91
N ALA A 383 -4.01 -16.80 1.51
CA ALA A 383 -3.33 -17.70 2.45
C ALA A 383 -2.39 -16.92 3.39
N PHE A 384 -1.62 -15.96 2.86
CA PHE A 384 -0.76 -15.09 3.68
C PHE A 384 -1.58 -14.27 4.69
N LEU A 385 -2.63 -13.59 4.24
CA LEU A 385 -3.53 -12.81 5.09
C LEU A 385 -4.20 -13.68 6.15
N LYS A 386 -4.61 -14.90 5.82
CA LYS A 386 -5.16 -15.85 6.79
C LYS A 386 -4.19 -16.09 7.95
N GLY A 387 -2.91 -16.31 7.67
CA GLY A 387 -1.90 -16.51 8.70
C GLY A 387 -1.59 -15.23 9.51
N LEU A 388 -1.49 -14.08 8.82
CA LEU A 388 -1.27 -12.78 9.44
C LEU A 388 -2.40 -12.42 10.42
N ASN A 389 -3.64 -12.66 9.99
CA ASN A 389 -4.85 -12.27 10.70
C ASN A 389 -5.15 -13.13 11.94
N GLU A 390 -4.39 -14.20 12.18
CA GLU A 390 -4.42 -14.92 13.47
C GLU A 390 -3.82 -14.08 14.61
N LEU A 391 -2.83 -13.25 14.30
CA LEU A 391 -2.11 -12.43 15.27
C LEU A 391 -2.45 -10.94 15.17
N ILE A 392 -2.69 -10.42 13.96
CA ILE A 392 -2.95 -9.00 13.76
C ILE A 392 -4.36 -8.81 13.24
N PRO A 393 -5.25 -8.08 13.93
CA PRO A 393 -6.60 -7.86 13.43
C PRO A 393 -6.62 -7.20 12.04
N ASP A 394 -7.40 -7.76 11.13
CA ASP A 394 -7.51 -7.42 9.69
C ASP A 394 -7.70 -5.91 9.37
N ASN A 395 -8.28 -5.14 10.29
CA ASN A 395 -8.54 -3.70 10.10
C ASN A 395 -7.49 -2.79 10.75
N LEU A 396 -6.50 -3.35 11.45
CA LEU A 396 -5.57 -2.54 12.22
C LEU A 396 -4.42 -2.03 11.33
N LEU A 397 -4.06 -2.77 10.29
CA LEU A 397 -3.04 -2.36 9.32
C LEU A 397 -3.56 -1.33 8.30
N SER A 398 -4.87 -1.21 8.12
CA SER A 398 -5.45 -0.27 7.13
C SER A 398 -5.34 1.21 7.50
N ILE A 399 -4.73 1.52 8.65
CA ILE A 399 -4.41 2.91 9.05
C ILE A 399 -3.12 3.41 8.40
N PHE A 400 -2.31 2.47 7.89
CA PHE A 400 -1.04 2.74 7.22
C PHE A 400 -1.23 2.72 5.71
N ASP A 401 -0.48 3.56 5.01
CA ASP A 401 -0.21 3.37 3.57
C ASP A 401 0.85 2.27 3.34
N GLU A 402 1.20 1.99 2.10
CA GLU A 402 2.17 0.97 1.71
C GLU A 402 3.61 1.27 2.18
N ASN A 403 3.98 2.54 2.24
CA ASN A 403 5.31 2.97 2.68
C ASN A 403 5.43 2.91 4.21
N GLU A 404 4.41 3.38 4.91
CA GLU A 404 4.27 3.24 6.35
C GLU A 404 4.20 1.77 6.76
N LEU A 405 3.48 0.92 6.03
CA LEU A 405 3.44 -0.51 6.29
C LEU A 405 4.83 -1.15 6.14
N GLU A 406 5.59 -0.77 5.10
CA GLU A 406 6.98 -1.22 4.96
C GLU A 406 7.84 -0.77 6.16
N LEU A 407 7.72 0.49 6.59
CA LEU A 407 8.45 1.00 7.76
C LEU A 407 8.07 0.27 9.05
N LEU A 408 6.79 -0.06 9.22
CA LEU A 408 6.30 -0.82 10.37
C LEU A 408 6.87 -2.24 10.38
N LEU A 409 6.90 -2.91 9.23
CA LEU A 409 7.35 -4.30 9.08
C LEU A 409 8.87 -4.44 9.13
N CYS A 410 9.55 -3.65 8.31
CA CYS A 410 10.96 -3.79 8.01
C CYS A 410 11.83 -2.83 8.83
N GLY A 411 11.24 -1.78 9.42
CA GLY A 411 11.95 -0.76 10.17
C GLY A 411 12.78 0.17 9.28
N THR A 412 13.58 1.01 9.93
CA THR A 412 14.55 1.89 9.27
C THR A 412 15.90 1.18 9.14
N GLY A 413 16.63 1.46 8.06
CA GLY A 413 18.00 0.99 7.89
C GLY A 413 19.03 1.93 8.55
N HIS A 414 20.24 1.44 8.81
CA HIS A 414 21.37 2.31 9.08
C HIS A 414 21.93 2.86 7.76
N TYR A 415 22.20 4.16 7.72
CA TYR A 415 22.79 4.82 6.57
C TYR A 415 24.03 5.61 6.99
N SER A 416 25.00 5.65 6.09
CA SER A 416 26.19 6.47 6.22
C SER A 416 26.09 7.63 5.26
N ILE A 417 26.04 8.86 5.79
CA ILE A 417 26.08 10.09 4.97
C ILE A 417 27.36 10.14 4.15
N ALA A 418 28.47 9.61 4.67
CA ALA A 418 29.73 9.53 3.94
C ALA A 418 29.63 8.58 2.74
N ASP A 419 28.99 7.41 2.92
CA ASP A 419 28.74 6.47 1.83
C ASP A 419 27.78 7.07 0.78
N PHE A 420 26.74 7.78 1.22
CA PHE A 420 25.81 8.47 0.33
C PHE A 420 26.53 9.54 -0.51
N LYS A 421 27.32 10.41 0.14
CA LYS A 421 28.13 11.42 -0.56
C LYS A 421 29.18 10.81 -1.49
N ALA A 422 29.72 9.63 -1.18
CA ALA A 422 30.68 8.96 -2.05
C ALA A 422 30.06 8.30 -3.29
N ASN A 423 28.77 7.95 -3.24
CA ASN A 423 28.10 7.14 -4.26
C ASN A 423 26.88 7.81 -4.90
N HIS A 424 26.92 9.13 -5.10
CA HIS A 424 25.90 9.88 -5.82
C HIS A 424 26.45 10.48 -7.14
N VAL A 425 25.53 10.86 -8.02
CA VAL A 425 25.81 11.60 -9.25
C VAL A 425 25.05 12.93 -9.21
N ILE A 426 25.69 14.03 -9.60
CA ILE A 426 25.05 15.34 -9.71
C ILE A 426 24.85 15.67 -11.19
N ASN A 427 23.60 15.91 -11.58
CA ASN A 427 23.22 16.33 -12.93
C ASN A 427 22.77 17.80 -12.89
N GLY A 428 23.74 18.70 -13.04
CA GLY A 428 23.55 20.14 -13.00
C GLY A 428 24.79 20.84 -12.46
N ASN A 429 25.18 21.99 -13.02
CA ASN A 429 26.44 22.64 -12.68
C ASN A 429 26.33 24.15 -12.44
N SER A 430 25.12 24.73 -12.46
CA SER A 430 24.92 26.15 -12.19
C SER A 430 25.35 26.51 -10.76
N VAL A 431 25.65 27.78 -10.53
CA VAL A 431 26.03 28.27 -9.20
C VAL A 431 24.86 28.11 -8.22
N GLU A 432 23.66 28.41 -8.71
CA GLU A 432 22.38 28.29 -8.04
C GLU A 432 22.13 26.84 -7.63
N PHE A 433 22.29 25.90 -8.55
CA PHE A 433 22.05 24.48 -8.25
C PHE A 433 23.09 23.91 -7.28
N ARG A 434 24.35 24.35 -7.34
CA ARG A 434 25.36 23.97 -6.33
C ARG A 434 24.97 24.42 -4.92
N ARG A 435 24.30 25.57 -4.78
CA ARG A 435 23.72 26.02 -3.50
C ARG A 435 22.60 25.08 -3.05
N ILE A 436 21.69 24.69 -3.95
CA ILE A 436 20.62 23.73 -3.65
C ILE A 436 21.18 22.37 -3.21
N VAL A 437 22.22 21.86 -3.88
CA VAL A 437 22.90 20.62 -3.47
C VAL A 437 23.55 20.77 -2.09
N GLY A 438 24.11 21.94 -1.78
CA GLY A 438 24.61 22.25 -0.43
C GLY A 438 23.52 22.18 0.63
N TRP A 439 22.35 22.76 0.34
CA TRP A 439 21.17 22.69 1.21
C TRP A 439 20.65 21.26 1.38
N PHE A 440 20.60 20.47 0.29
CA PHE A 440 20.25 19.05 0.36
C PHE A 440 21.13 18.29 1.36
N TRP A 441 22.46 18.45 1.27
CA TRP A 441 23.36 17.77 2.19
C TRP A 441 23.28 18.26 3.63
N ALA A 442 22.95 19.54 3.83
CA ALA A 442 22.69 20.08 5.17
C ALA A 442 21.41 19.46 5.77
N ALA A 443 20.31 19.42 5.01
CA ALA A 443 19.06 18.81 5.43
C ALA A 443 19.22 17.31 5.72
N VAL A 444 19.79 16.53 4.79
CA VAL A 444 20.00 15.08 4.96
C VAL A 444 20.90 14.75 6.15
N SER A 445 21.83 15.65 6.50
CA SER A 445 22.67 15.45 7.69
C SER A 445 21.91 15.63 9.01
N ASN A 446 20.79 16.36 8.98
CA ASN A 446 19.91 16.60 10.12
C ASN A 446 18.71 15.66 10.15
N PHE A 447 18.47 14.87 9.09
CA PHE A 447 17.35 13.94 9.03
C PHE A 447 17.41 12.89 10.14
N THR A 448 16.26 12.68 10.76
CA THR A 448 15.98 11.50 11.56
C THR A 448 16.04 10.23 10.71
N GLN A 449 16.14 9.08 11.36
CA GLN A 449 16.16 7.78 10.68
C GLN A 449 14.88 7.53 9.85
N GLU A 450 13.74 8.07 10.31
CA GLU A 450 12.45 7.98 9.62
C GLU A 450 12.43 8.85 8.36
N GLU A 451 12.86 10.11 8.46
CA GLU A 451 12.94 11.02 7.30
C GLU A 451 13.89 10.49 6.24
N MET A 452 15.02 9.92 6.64
CA MET A 452 15.93 9.30 5.69
C MET A 452 15.32 8.04 5.03
N ALA A 453 14.61 7.22 5.79
CA ALA A 453 13.93 6.06 5.24
C ALA A 453 12.84 6.48 4.23
N ARG A 454 12.11 7.57 4.51
CA ARG A 454 11.16 8.19 3.56
C ARG A 454 11.85 8.75 2.32
N LEU A 455 13.00 9.40 2.47
CA LEU A 455 13.79 9.86 1.31
C LEU A 455 14.18 8.67 0.41
N LEU A 456 14.62 7.55 1.00
CA LEU A 456 14.95 6.34 0.26
C LEU A 456 13.70 5.73 -0.42
N GLN A 457 12.55 5.70 0.25
CA GLN A 457 11.29 5.26 -0.38
C GLN A 457 10.93 6.14 -1.57
N PHE A 458 10.99 7.47 -1.38
CA PHE A 458 10.65 8.45 -2.40
C PHE A 458 11.54 8.33 -3.64
N THR A 459 12.82 8.02 -3.46
CA THR A 459 13.81 8.05 -4.54
C THR A 459 14.19 6.68 -5.09
N THR A 460 14.05 5.60 -4.32
CA THR A 460 14.47 4.24 -4.68
C THR A 460 13.34 3.21 -4.61
N GLY A 461 12.16 3.62 -4.12
CA GLY A 461 11.03 2.71 -3.95
C GLY A 461 11.15 1.75 -2.77
N CYS A 462 12.13 1.91 -1.87
CA CYS A 462 12.32 1.06 -0.68
C CYS A 462 12.91 1.85 0.50
N SER A 463 12.49 1.55 1.73
CA SER A 463 13.05 2.19 2.95
C SER A 463 14.44 1.66 3.33
N GLN A 464 14.91 0.61 2.67
CA GLN A 464 16.16 -0.06 2.95
C GLN A 464 17.09 -0.04 1.74
N LEU A 465 18.37 0.20 2.01
CA LEU A 465 19.43 0.05 1.02
C LEU A 465 19.69 -1.44 0.74
N PRO A 466 20.26 -1.77 -0.43
CA PRO A 466 20.90 -3.07 -0.64
C PRO A 466 21.96 -3.35 0.45
N PRO A 467 22.32 -4.64 0.67
CA PRO A 467 23.27 -5.02 1.71
C PRO A 467 24.61 -4.26 1.68
N GLY A 468 25.11 -3.89 0.49
CA GLY A 468 26.35 -3.13 0.32
C GLY A 468 26.20 -1.61 0.35
N GLY A 469 25.04 -1.07 0.75
CA GLY A 469 24.82 0.37 0.92
C GLY A 469 24.55 1.13 -0.38
N PHE A 470 24.87 2.43 -0.41
CA PHE A 470 24.59 3.30 -1.56
C PHE A 470 25.38 2.92 -2.81
N LYS A 471 26.56 2.30 -2.63
CA LYS A 471 27.41 1.81 -3.72
C LYS A 471 26.72 0.76 -4.60
N GLU A 472 25.80 0.00 -4.03
CA GLU A 472 25.06 -1.07 -4.72
C GLU A 472 23.74 -0.59 -5.36
N LEU A 473 23.41 0.71 -5.26
CA LEU A 473 22.29 1.24 -6.03
C LEU A 473 22.66 1.22 -7.52
N SER A 474 21.79 0.64 -8.34
CA SER A 474 21.98 0.54 -9.78
C SER A 474 20.69 0.91 -10.51
N PRO A 475 20.61 2.11 -11.12
CA PRO A 475 21.68 3.12 -11.25
C PRO A 475 22.04 3.80 -9.91
N ARG A 476 23.22 4.45 -9.84
CA ARG A 476 23.62 5.23 -8.65
C ARG A 476 22.59 6.31 -8.35
N PHE A 477 22.49 6.72 -7.08
CA PHE A 477 21.61 7.82 -6.69
C PHE A 477 21.97 9.10 -7.44
N GLN A 478 20.97 9.77 -8.02
CA GLN A 478 21.18 10.98 -8.83
C GLN A 478 20.46 12.18 -8.23
N ILE A 479 21.15 13.31 -8.12
CA ILE A 479 20.56 14.60 -7.76
C ILE A 479 20.58 15.47 -9.00
N THR A 480 19.41 15.82 -9.53
CA THR A 480 19.25 16.50 -10.82
C THR A 480 18.56 17.84 -10.65
N ALA A 481 19.03 18.86 -11.38
CA ALA A 481 18.37 20.16 -11.41
C ALA A 481 17.02 20.05 -12.13
N ALA A 482 15.95 20.51 -11.49
CA ALA A 482 14.65 20.65 -12.14
C ALA A 482 14.49 22.09 -12.67
N PRO A 483 14.00 22.29 -13.89
CA PRO A 483 13.83 23.63 -14.49
C PRO A 483 12.55 24.33 -13.97
N THR A 484 12.39 24.34 -12.65
CA THR A 484 11.20 24.86 -11.94
C THR A 484 11.62 25.58 -10.68
N PHE A 485 10.77 26.47 -10.16
CA PHE A 485 11.07 27.30 -9.00
C PHE A 485 9.96 27.18 -7.95
N GLY A 486 10.31 26.87 -6.70
CA GLY A 486 9.36 26.78 -5.59
C GLY A 486 8.40 25.57 -5.62
N ASN A 487 8.42 24.76 -6.69
CA ASN A 487 7.71 23.49 -6.77
C ASN A 487 8.25 22.46 -5.76
N LEU A 488 7.49 21.40 -5.50
CA LEU A 488 8.00 20.27 -4.71
C LEU A 488 9.08 19.50 -5.49
N PRO A 489 10.07 18.92 -4.78
CA PRO A 489 10.95 17.91 -5.36
C PRO A 489 10.15 16.77 -5.98
N THR A 490 10.65 16.25 -7.09
CA THR A 490 10.09 15.07 -7.77
C THR A 490 11.13 13.95 -7.79
N ALA A 491 10.68 12.71 -7.95
CA ALA A 491 11.58 11.58 -8.01
C ALA A 491 11.19 10.60 -9.10
N HIS A 492 12.19 9.90 -9.62
CA HIS A 492 12.01 8.78 -10.54
C HIS A 492 12.71 7.56 -9.95
N THR A 493 11.92 6.70 -9.33
CA THR A 493 12.43 5.53 -8.59
C THR A 493 13.19 4.57 -9.50
N CYS A 494 12.77 4.41 -10.75
CA CYS A 494 13.48 3.60 -11.74
C CYS A 494 14.94 4.03 -11.95
N PHE A 495 15.26 5.30 -11.71
CA PHE A 495 16.58 5.87 -11.94
C PHE A 495 17.32 6.26 -10.65
N ASN A 496 16.77 5.91 -9.48
CA ASN A 496 17.24 6.38 -8.18
C ASN A 496 17.46 7.91 -8.18
N GLN A 497 16.57 8.66 -8.83
CA GLN A 497 16.78 10.07 -9.18
C GLN A 497 15.86 10.99 -8.36
N LEU A 498 16.47 12.02 -7.76
CA LEU A 498 15.81 13.13 -7.11
C LEU A 498 15.99 14.40 -7.96
N CYS A 499 14.90 15.00 -8.37
CA CYS A 499 14.86 16.25 -9.13
C CYS A 499 14.54 17.41 -8.18
N LEU A 500 15.49 18.34 -8.03
CA LEU A 500 15.40 19.47 -7.10
C LEU A 500 15.16 20.79 -7.87
N PRO A 501 14.03 21.47 -7.62
CA PRO A 501 13.77 22.85 -8.05
C PRO A 501 14.72 23.86 -7.38
N ASP A 502 14.71 25.10 -7.90
CA ASP A 502 15.32 26.24 -7.24
C ASP A 502 14.41 26.83 -6.15
N TYR A 503 15.02 27.42 -5.12
CA TYR A 503 14.34 28.06 -3.98
C TYR A 503 15.09 29.31 -3.50
N ASP A 504 14.36 30.18 -2.80
CA ASP A 504 14.91 31.44 -2.26
C ASP A 504 15.75 31.25 -1.00
N SER A 505 15.40 30.26 -0.16
CA SER A 505 16.07 30.02 1.12
C SER A 505 16.18 28.54 1.48
N TYR A 506 17.07 28.24 2.43
CA TYR A 506 17.23 26.89 2.99
C TYR A 506 15.94 26.38 3.63
N GLU A 507 15.23 27.24 4.36
CA GLU A 507 13.99 26.90 5.07
C GLU A 507 12.88 26.52 4.10
N GLN A 508 12.77 27.24 2.97
CA GLN A 508 11.82 26.88 1.92
C GLN A 508 12.18 25.54 1.28
N PHE A 509 13.46 25.34 0.94
CA PHE A 509 13.96 24.08 0.40
C PHE A 509 13.67 22.90 1.33
N GLU A 510 14.02 23.01 2.61
CA GLU A 510 13.86 21.97 3.62
C GLU A 510 12.39 21.62 3.82
N LYS A 511 11.52 22.63 3.91
CA LYS A 511 10.07 22.44 4.00
C LYS A 511 9.52 21.68 2.78
N CYS A 512 9.89 22.09 1.57
CA CYS A 512 9.43 21.43 0.35
C CYS A 512 9.97 20.00 0.22
N LEU A 513 11.21 19.75 0.65
CA LEU A 513 11.80 18.40 0.66
C LEU A 513 11.09 17.48 1.66
N LEU A 514 10.88 17.93 2.90
CA LEU A 514 10.16 17.17 3.93
C LEU A 514 8.71 16.88 3.49
N LEU A 515 8.05 17.85 2.86
CA LEU A 515 6.71 17.66 2.31
C LEU A 515 6.69 16.62 1.18
N ALA A 516 7.64 16.69 0.25
CA ALA A 516 7.73 15.73 -0.86
C ALA A 516 8.00 14.30 -0.38
N ILE A 517 8.88 14.09 0.60
CA ILE A 517 9.18 12.73 1.09
C ILE A 517 8.08 12.18 2.01
N SER A 518 7.25 13.04 2.60
CA SER A 518 6.12 12.61 3.44
C SER A 518 4.84 12.35 2.64
N GLU A 519 4.54 13.19 1.64
CA GLU A 519 3.27 13.13 0.89
C GLU A 519 3.43 12.72 -0.58
N GLY A 520 4.63 12.83 -1.15
CA GLY A 520 4.86 12.65 -2.60
C GLY A 520 4.68 11.22 -3.12
N THR A 521 4.49 10.23 -2.24
CA THR A 521 4.27 8.83 -2.62
C THR A 521 2.80 8.46 -2.79
N GLU A 522 1.85 9.23 -2.24
CA GLU A 522 0.42 9.04 -2.52
C GLU A 522 0.06 9.36 -3.98
N GLY A 523 1.03 9.93 -4.72
CA GLY A 523 0.82 10.52 -6.01
C GLY A 523 -0.06 11.74 -5.85
N PHE A 524 0.45 12.92 -6.18
CA PHE A 524 -0.43 14.03 -6.51
C PHE A 524 -1.15 13.70 -7.82
N GLY A 525 -2.14 12.82 -7.76
CA GLY A 525 -3.26 12.80 -8.69
C GLY A 525 -4.19 13.97 -8.34
N MET A 526 -3.65 15.18 -8.31
CA MET A 526 -4.36 16.44 -8.13
C MET A 526 -3.56 17.54 -8.82
N VAL A 527 -3.78 17.72 -10.12
CA VAL A 527 -4.64 18.80 -10.65
C VAL A 527 -5.51 18.21 -11.76
#